data_AF-A0A059CVB8-F1
#
_entry.id   AF-A0A059CVB8-F1
#
_cell.length_a   1.000
_cell.length_b   1.000
_cell.length_c   1.000
_cell.angle_alpha   90.00
_cell.angle_beta   90.00
_cell.angle_gamma   90.00
#
_symmetry.space_group_name_H-M   'P 1'
#
loop_
_entity.id
_entity.type
_entity.pdbx_description
1 polymer ?
#
loop_
_entity_poly.entity_id
_entity_poly.type
_entity_poly.pdbx_seq_one_letter_code
_entity_poly.pdbx_strand_id
1 'polypeptide(L)'
;MMSYFRSRARLNFWEKIIYNYIPPCLVNTSSGNYEEMKLPKVSFIKRIVESKLRHEFGNLALVKKILTMDIPTILEFLLTSNIVIDAASRGISDFVQLCLTFFPELMWEKKFTKELIKEVVKGRHVELFRRLSAHNTTPYLTDDELTRRSLMEAVVEWSPRCVSADVSGAAFLIQRELQWFKVVEDMSDPSLKRLKFKVSKEEDGSDPSFRILKLEETEERRGKTYWEVFVEQRQDLLREAGQWMKNTSSSCSLVSTLIITVAFAAAFTAPGGNDQNTGIPIFLKNSSFIVFAIADAFALFSSVTATLMFLAILTSRYAIEDFVHSLPRKMILGLTFLFLSLAFMMVAFGSALTMVLNQRLEWIYIPITLFAAIPIILFALLQLPLYVEMFESTGWPPLYRPIKIWK
;
A
#
# COMPACT_ATOMS: atom_id res chain seq x y z
N MET A 1 20.43 -3.22 -17.72
CA MET A 1 19.20 -4.02 -17.52
C MET A 1 18.16 -3.34 -16.61
N MET A 2 18.57 -2.58 -15.58
CA MET A 2 17.70 -2.13 -14.49
C MET A 2 16.59 -1.09 -14.82
N SER A 3 16.68 -0.33 -15.93
CA SER A 3 15.74 0.76 -16.26
C SER A 3 14.73 0.44 -17.37
N TYR A 4 14.69 -0.82 -17.83
CA TYR A 4 13.94 -1.25 -19.01
C TYR A 4 12.68 -2.06 -18.67
N PHE A 5 12.30 -2.23 -17.40
CA PHE A 5 11.13 -3.01 -17.02
C PHE A 5 10.20 -2.23 -16.09
N ARG A 6 8.90 -2.33 -16.35
CA ARG A 6 7.84 -1.58 -15.66
C ARG A 6 7.80 -1.94 -14.18
N SER A 7 8.05 -3.20 -13.86
CA SER A 7 8.06 -3.72 -12.49
C SER A 7 9.04 -3.02 -11.56
N ARG A 8 9.99 -2.23 -12.09
CA ARG A 8 11.01 -1.50 -11.34
C ARG A 8 10.91 0.02 -11.44
N ALA A 9 9.89 0.54 -12.12
CA ALA A 9 9.70 1.98 -12.25
C ALA A 9 9.25 2.57 -10.91
N ARG A 10 10.08 3.45 -10.33
CA ARG A 10 9.71 4.25 -9.15
C ARG A 10 8.73 5.34 -9.59
N LEU A 11 7.43 5.02 -9.52
CA LEU A 11 6.34 5.94 -9.81
C LEU A 11 5.53 6.17 -8.53
N ASN A 12 5.36 7.43 -8.15
CA ASN A 12 4.54 7.85 -7.01
C ASN A 12 3.06 7.48 -7.26
N PHE A 13 2.21 7.51 -6.23
CA PHE A 13 0.78 7.17 -6.35
C PHE A 13 0.08 7.86 -7.55
N TRP A 14 0.21 9.18 -7.65
CA TRP A 14 -0.36 9.96 -8.76
C TRP A 14 0.29 9.64 -10.12
N GLU A 15 1.59 9.34 -10.13
CA GLU A 15 2.32 8.95 -11.34
C GLU A 15 1.85 7.60 -11.88
N LYS A 16 1.55 6.64 -11.00
CA LYS A 16 1.01 5.32 -11.37
C LYS A 16 -0.36 5.47 -12.04
N ILE A 17 -1.21 6.33 -11.51
CA ILE A 17 -2.52 6.65 -12.11
C ILE A 17 -2.31 7.22 -13.51
N ILE A 18 -1.48 8.27 -13.64
CA ILE A 18 -1.21 8.93 -14.93
C ILE A 18 -0.60 7.93 -15.94
N TYR A 19 0.35 7.09 -15.52
CA TYR A 19 0.97 6.07 -16.36
C TYR A 19 -0.05 5.08 -16.96
N ASN A 20 -1.06 4.68 -16.18
CA ASN A 20 -2.13 3.78 -16.60
C ASN A 20 -3.08 4.43 -17.62
N TYR A 21 -3.34 5.74 -17.47
CA TYR A 21 -4.23 6.49 -18.36
C TYR A 21 -3.57 6.92 -19.69
N ILE A 22 -2.23 6.91 -19.80
CA ILE A 22 -1.54 7.22 -21.06
C ILE A 22 -1.75 6.07 -22.07
N PRO A 23 -2.37 6.30 -23.25
CA PRO A 23 -2.58 5.25 -24.24
C PRO A 23 -1.27 4.73 -24.84
N PRO A 24 -1.13 3.42 -25.13
CA PRO A 24 0.03 2.86 -25.84
C PRO A 24 0.12 3.33 -27.31
N CYS A 25 -0.95 3.90 -27.86
CA CYS A 25 -1.02 4.37 -29.25
C CYS A 25 -0.10 5.56 -29.58
N LEU A 26 0.45 6.26 -28.57
CA LEU A 26 1.51 7.25 -28.75
C LEU A 26 2.89 6.60 -29.04
N VAL A 27 2.99 5.26 -28.98
CA VAL A 27 4.26 4.50 -28.97
C VAL A 27 4.44 3.59 -30.20
N ASN A 28 3.41 3.40 -31.03
CA ASN A 28 3.57 2.67 -32.29
C ASN A 28 4.25 3.54 -33.36
N THR A 29 5.58 3.57 -33.37
CA THR A 29 6.33 3.83 -34.61
C THR A 29 6.68 2.50 -35.24
N SER A 30 5.91 2.10 -36.25
CA SER A 30 6.45 1.26 -37.30
C SER A 30 7.70 1.96 -37.86
N SER A 31 8.84 1.29 -37.79
CA SER A 31 9.99 1.44 -38.69
C SER A 31 10.05 2.74 -39.51
N GLY A 32 10.79 3.73 -39.01
CA GLY A 32 11.36 4.81 -39.85
C GLY A 32 10.53 6.09 -39.98
N ASN A 33 10.56 6.94 -38.95
CA ASN A 33 10.67 8.40 -39.06
C ASN A 33 10.81 8.99 -37.65
N TYR A 34 11.97 9.56 -37.36
CA TYR A 34 12.33 10.09 -36.04
C TYR A 34 11.92 11.56 -35.81
N GLU A 35 11.19 12.16 -36.74
CA GLU A 35 10.76 13.55 -36.61
C GLU A 35 9.26 13.63 -36.29
N GLU A 36 8.96 14.37 -35.22
CA GLU A 36 7.63 14.72 -34.70
C GLU A 36 6.90 13.75 -33.76
N MET A 37 7.61 13.30 -32.71
CA MET A 37 6.91 13.00 -31.45
C MET A 37 6.67 14.32 -30.69
N LYS A 38 5.43 14.84 -30.70
CA LYS A 38 5.03 15.98 -29.85
C LYS A 38 5.05 15.54 -28.39
N LEU A 39 6.23 15.57 -27.77
CA LEU A 39 6.37 15.28 -26.35
C LEU A 39 5.59 16.32 -25.52
N PRO A 40 4.89 15.89 -24.46
CA PRO A 40 4.20 16.81 -23.56
C PRO A 40 5.21 17.80 -22.95
N LYS A 41 4.87 19.10 -22.98
CA LYS A 41 5.74 20.20 -22.50
C LYS A 41 6.05 20.12 -21.00
N VAL A 42 5.24 19.40 -20.22
CA VAL A 42 5.42 19.24 -18.77
C VAL A 42 6.47 18.16 -18.50
N SER A 43 7.59 18.55 -17.87
CA SER A 43 8.76 17.67 -17.64
C SER A 43 8.41 16.35 -16.93
N PHE A 44 7.44 16.40 -16.02
CA PHE A 44 6.94 15.25 -15.29
C PHE A 44 6.24 14.22 -16.19
N ILE A 45 5.32 14.67 -17.05
CA ILE A 45 4.59 13.78 -17.97
C ILE A 45 5.56 13.20 -19.01
N LYS A 46 6.51 14.01 -19.49
CA LYS A 46 7.60 13.57 -20.37
C LYS A 46 8.39 12.40 -19.76
N ARG A 47 8.78 12.50 -18.49
CA ARG A 47 9.49 11.42 -17.78
C ARG A 47 8.70 10.11 -17.72
N ILE A 48 7.38 10.19 -17.51
CA ILE A 48 6.47 9.03 -17.44
C ILE A 48 6.28 8.39 -18.82
N VAL A 49 6.16 9.19 -19.88
CA VAL A 49 6.07 8.69 -21.26
C VAL A 49 7.37 8.00 -21.67
N GLU A 50 8.52 8.62 -21.39
CA GLU A 50 9.83 8.02 -21.70
C GLU A 50 10.10 6.71 -20.95
N SER A 51 9.67 6.59 -19.69
CA SER A 51 9.80 5.34 -18.96
C SER A 51 8.94 4.24 -19.58
N LYS A 52 7.69 4.55 -19.93
CA LYS A 52 6.78 3.62 -20.63
C LYS A 52 7.39 3.11 -21.94
N LEU A 53 8.00 4.00 -22.71
CA LEU A 53 8.62 3.70 -24.00
C LEU A 53 9.85 2.80 -23.85
N ARG A 54 10.70 3.06 -22.85
CA ARG A 54 11.85 2.18 -22.52
C ARG A 54 11.40 0.78 -22.13
N HIS A 55 10.26 0.65 -21.45
CA HIS A 55 9.73 -0.66 -21.05
C HIS A 55 9.25 -1.49 -22.24
N GLU A 56 8.50 -0.88 -23.17
CA GLU A 56 8.05 -1.58 -24.38
C GLU A 56 9.21 -1.96 -25.29
N PHE A 57 10.19 -1.06 -25.49
CA PHE A 57 11.35 -1.35 -26.33
C PHE A 57 12.26 -2.43 -25.73
N GLY A 58 12.42 -2.44 -24.41
CA GLY A 58 13.15 -3.49 -23.68
C GLY A 58 12.55 -4.87 -23.91
N ASN A 59 11.23 -4.99 -23.83
CA ASN A 59 10.51 -6.24 -24.11
C ASN A 59 10.68 -6.67 -25.58
N LEU A 60 10.52 -5.75 -26.54
CA LEU A 60 10.64 -6.04 -27.97
C LEU A 60 12.04 -6.54 -28.36
N ALA A 61 13.09 -5.89 -27.85
CA ALA A 61 14.48 -6.27 -28.12
C ALA A 61 14.80 -7.68 -27.57
N LEU A 62 14.20 -8.04 -26.43
CA LEU A 62 14.37 -9.33 -25.80
C LEU A 62 13.66 -10.43 -26.60
N VAL A 63 12.42 -10.21 -27.02
CA VAL A 63 11.66 -11.11 -27.91
C VAL A 63 12.42 -11.33 -29.22
N LYS A 64 12.92 -10.26 -29.84
CA LYS A 64 13.69 -10.36 -31.08
C LYS A 64 14.94 -11.22 -30.93
N LYS A 65 15.64 -11.12 -29.79
CA LYS A 65 16.85 -11.92 -29.52
C LYS A 65 16.51 -13.38 -29.23
N ILE A 66 15.41 -13.66 -28.54
CA ILE A 66 14.89 -15.01 -28.31
C ILE A 66 14.53 -15.69 -29.63
N LEU A 67 13.93 -14.96 -30.57
CA LEU A 67 13.54 -15.49 -31.90
C LEU A 67 14.73 -15.76 -32.86
N THR A 68 15.93 -15.28 -32.56
CA THR A 68 17.12 -15.42 -33.44
C THR A 68 18.05 -16.59 -33.11
N MET A 69 17.80 -17.30 -32.01
CA MET A 69 18.64 -18.42 -31.54
C MET A 69 17.88 -19.74 -31.64
N ASP A 70 18.61 -20.87 -31.61
CA ASP A 70 18.01 -22.20 -31.62
C ASP A 70 17.32 -22.51 -30.28
N ILE A 71 16.07 -22.97 -30.34
CA ILE A 71 15.15 -23.10 -29.20
C ILE A 71 15.70 -24.00 -28.06
N PRO A 72 16.30 -25.18 -28.33
CA PRO A 72 16.80 -26.06 -27.27
C PRO A 72 17.99 -25.45 -26.52
N THR A 73 18.87 -24.76 -27.23
CA THR A 73 20.06 -24.10 -26.65
C THR A 73 19.67 -22.97 -25.70
N ILE A 74 18.57 -22.26 -26.00
CA ILE A 74 18.05 -21.21 -25.12
C ILE A 74 17.47 -21.80 -23.84
N LEU A 75 16.70 -22.90 -23.93
CA LEU A 75 16.13 -23.54 -22.76
C LEU A 75 17.22 -24.04 -21.79
N GLU A 76 18.24 -24.72 -22.33
CA GLU A 76 19.41 -25.17 -21.55
C GLU A 76 20.16 -23.99 -20.94
N PHE A 77 20.36 -22.92 -21.70
CA PHE A 77 20.96 -21.68 -21.20
C PHE A 77 20.14 -21.05 -20.08
N LEU A 78 18.81 -20.98 -20.18
CA LEU A 78 17.96 -20.39 -19.14
C LEU A 78 17.93 -21.23 -17.86
N LEU A 79 18.01 -22.56 -17.97
CA LEU A 79 18.11 -23.48 -16.83
C LEU A 79 19.48 -23.39 -16.14
N THR A 80 20.57 -23.20 -16.89
CA THR A 80 21.94 -23.19 -16.35
C THR A 80 22.42 -21.81 -15.89
N SER A 81 21.96 -20.74 -16.52
CA SER A 81 22.53 -19.40 -16.35
C SER A 81 22.08 -18.65 -15.10
N ASN A 82 21.17 -19.19 -14.28
CA ASN A 82 20.54 -18.51 -13.14
C ASN A 82 19.93 -17.12 -13.46
N ILE A 83 19.86 -16.71 -14.74
CA ILE A 83 19.43 -15.36 -15.14
C ILE A 83 17.97 -15.11 -14.76
N VAL A 84 17.11 -16.12 -14.92
CA VAL A 84 15.69 -16.02 -14.53
C VAL A 84 15.54 -15.90 -13.02
N ILE A 85 16.34 -16.64 -12.27
CA ILE A 85 16.35 -16.62 -10.80
C ILE A 85 16.87 -15.26 -10.28
N ASP A 86 17.96 -14.73 -10.83
CA ASP A 86 18.49 -13.40 -10.48
C ASP A 86 17.52 -12.27 -10.88
N ALA A 87 16.82 -12.42 -12.01
CA ALA A 87 15.77 -11.48 -12.39
C ALA A 87 14.59 -11.53 -11.40
N ALA A 88 14.19 -12.73 -10.97
CA ALA A 88 13.12 -12.92 -10.01
C ALA A 88 13.48 -12.38 -8.62
N SER A 89 14.69 -12.65 -8.12
CA SER A 89 15.17 -12.12 -6.84
C SER A 89 15.17 -10.58 -6.81
N ARG A 90 15.38 -9.95 -7.98
CA ARG A 90 15.34 -8.49 -8.18
C ARG A 90 13.94 -7.92 -8.47
N GLY A 91 12.90 -8.76 -8.57
CA GLY A 91 11.53 -8.32 -8.85
C GLY A 91 11.26 -7.91 -10.29
N ILE A 92 12.07 -8.39 -11.24
CA ILE A 92 11.88 -8.13 -12.67
C ILE A 92 10.81 -9.08 -13.21
N SER A 93 9.56 -8.87 -12.79
CA SER A 93 8.43 -9.76 -13.12
C SER A 93 8.16 -9.86 -14.62
N ASP A 94 8.38 -8.76 -15.34
CA ASP A 94 8.12 -8.68 -16.78
C ASP A 94 9.04 -9.63 -17.56
N PHE A 95 10.33 -9.68 -17.21
CA PHE A 95 11.29 -10.60 -17.81
C PHE A 95 10.97 -12.06 -17.49
N VAL A 96 10.72 -12.35 -16.21
CA VAL A 96 10.42 -13.72 -15.77
C VAL A 96 9.15 -14.23 -16.47
N GLN A 97 8.11 -13.41 -16.56
CA GLN A 97 6.90 -13.78 -17.27
C GLN A 97 7.14 -14.00 -18.77
N LEU A 98 7.94 -13.15 -19.40
CA LEU A 98 8.30 -13.31 -20.80
C LEU A 98 8.95 -14.69 -21.02
N CYS A 99 9.96 -15.03 -20.21
CA CYS A 99 10.62 -16.33 -20.27
C CYS A 99 9.64 -17.50 -20.09
N LEU A 100 8.74 -17.43 -19.11
CA LEU A 100 7.74 -18.48 -18.86
C LEU A 100 6.68 -18.60 -19.95
N THR A 101 6.43 -17.52 -20.70
CA THR A 101 5.48 -17.53 -21.83
C THR A 101 6.10 -18.21 -23.05
N PHE A 102 7.39 -17.97 -23.31
CA PHE A 102 8.10 -18.59 -24.44
C PHE A 102 8.62 -20.00 -24.13
N PHE A 103 8.96 -20.28 -22.87
CA PHE A 103 9.56 -21.53 -22.41
C PHE A 103 8.82 -22.06 -21.17
N PRO A 104 7.57 -22.53 -21.31
CA PRO A 104 6.80 -23.10 -20.20
C PRO A 104 7.48 -24.33 -19.57
N GLU A 105 8.35 -25.01 -20.32
CA GLU A 105 9.10 -26.20 -19.88
C GLU A 105 10.04 -25.91 -18.70
N LEU A 106 10.42 -24.65 -18.49
CA LEU A 106 11.21 -24.22 -17.32
C LEU A 106 10.56 -24.65 -16.00
N MET A 107 9.22 -24.62 -15.92
CA MET A 107 8.48 -24.97 -14.71
C MET A 107 8.41 -26.48 -14.47
N TRP A 108 8.81 -27.31 -15.44
CA TRP A 108 8.83 -28.76 -15.30
C TRP A 108 10.09 -29.24 -14.56
N GLU A 109 11.15 -28.44 -14.54
CA GLU A 109 12.36 -28.75 -13.79
C GLU A 109 12.16 -28.40 -12.30
N LYS A 110 12.21 -29.43 -11.45
CA LYS A 110 11.85 -29.34 -10.03
C LYS A 110 12.81 -28.45 -9.25
N LYS A 111 14.13 -28.52 -9.51
CA LYS A 111 15.13 -27.75 -8.76
C LYS A 111 15.02 -26.25 -9.08
N PHE A 112 14.91 -25.91 -10.35
CA PHE A 112 14.72 -24.57 -10.88
C PHE A 112 13.45 -23.94 -10.34
N THR A 113 12.33 -24.65 -10.40
CA THR A 113 11.03 -24.14 -9.91
C THR A 113 11.07 -23.86 -8.42
N LYS A 114 11.69 -24.74 -7.62
CA LYS A 114 11.86 -24.52 -6.18
C LYS A 114 12.71 -23.28 -5.89
N GLU A 115 13.86 -23.15 -6.54
CA GLU A 115 14.76 -22.01 -6.33
C GLU A 115 14.11 -20.69 -6.77
N LEU A 116 13.42 -20.70 -7.90
CA LEU A 116 12.69 -19.54 -8.40
C LEU A 116 11.63 -19.06 -7.39
N ILE A 117 10.82 -19.97 -6.85
CA ILE A 117 9.77 -19.62 -5.89
C ILE A 117 10.36 -19.17 -4.56
N LYS A 118 11.43 -19.82 -4.09
CA LYS A 118 12.15 -19.40 -2.89
C LYS A 118 12.67 -17.96 -3.02
N GLU A 119 13.31 -17.61 -4.13
CA GLU A 119 13.81 -16.26 -4.37
C GLU A 119 12.70 -15.22 -4.49
N VAL A 120 11.57 -15.59 -5.10
CA VAL A 120 10.37 -14.73 -5.18
C VAL A 120 9.79 -14.49 -3.78
N VAL A 121 9.73 -15.52 -2.95
CA VAL A 121 9.23 -15.43 -1.57
C VAL A 121 10.16 -14.61 -0.69
N LYS A 122 11.47 -14.83 -0.81
CA LYS A 122 12.50 -14.03 -0.15
C LYS A 122 12.41 -12.56 -0.56
N GLY A 123 12.25 -12.29 -1.86
CA GLY A 123 12.15 -10.94 -2.42
C GLY A 123 10.82 -10.20 -2.20
N ARG A 124 9.79 -10.85 -1.63
CA ARG A 124 8.43 -10.28 -1.44
C ARG A 124 7.75 -9.84 -2.75
N HIS A 125 8.04 -10.53 -3.85
CA HIS A 125 7.51 -10.20 -5.18
C HIS A 125 6.12 -10.78 -5.40
N VAL A 126 5.13 -10.18 -4.72
CA VAL A 126 3.73 -10.58 -4.67
C VAL A 126 3.12 -10.93 -6.02
N GLU A 127 3.23 -10.01 -6.97
CA GLU A 127 2.59 -10.14 -8.28
C GLU A 127 3.24 -11.24 -9.11
N LEU A 128 4.55 -11.41 -8.96
CA LEU A 128 5.29 -12.50 -9.60
C LEU A 128 4.91 -13.85 -8.97
N PHE A 129 4.83 -13.93 -7.64
CA PHE A 129 4.40 -15.12 -6.92
C PHE A 129 2.99 -15.57 -7.31
N ARG A 130 2.06 -14.61 -7.45
CA ARG A 130 0.69 -14.88 -7.89
C ARG A 130 0.65 -15.46 -9.29
N ARG A 131 1.45 -14.93 -10.21
CA ARG A 131 1.55 -15.42 -11.60
C ARG A 131 2.19 -16.80 -11.66
N LEU A 132 3.28 -17.01 -10.92
CA LEU A 132 3.95 -18.32 -10.82
C LEU A 132 3.02 -19.39 -10.25
N SER A 133 2.26 -19.05 -9.21
CA SER A 133 1.25 -19.93 -8.62
C SER A 133 0.13 -20.29 -9.61
N ALA A 134 -0.20 -19.41 -10.56
CA ALA A 134 -1.18 -19.69 -11.60
C ALA A 134 -0.61 -20.60 -12.73
N HIS A 135 0.67 -20.45 -13.06
CA HIS A 135 1.36 -21.30 -14.03
C HIS A 135 1.70 -22.70 -13.47
N ASN A 136 1.89 -22.82 -12.15
CA ASN A 136 2.08 -24.09 -11.48
C ASN A 136 0.75 -24.86 -11.35
N THR A 137 0.32 -25.48 -12.45
CA THR A 137 -0.81 -26.43 -12.46
C THR A 137 -0.43 -27.78 -11.81
N THR A 138 0.84 -27.98 -11.47
CA THR A 138 1.37 -29.24 -10.95
C THR A 138 1.52 -29.26 -9.43
N PRO A 139 1.10 -30.34 -8.73
CA PRO A 139 1.08 -30.48 -7.26
C PRO A 139 2.48 -30.62 -6.61
N TYR A 140 3.57 -30.27 -7.29
CA TYR A 140 4.94 -30.43 -6.77
C TYR A 140 5.28 -29.52 -5.58
N LEU A 141 4.56 -28.41 -5.40
CA LEU A 141 4.69 -27.54 -4.23
C LEU A 141 4.05 -28.13 -2.98
N THR A 142 3.06 -29.01 -3.14
CA THR A 142 2.30 -29.60 -2.03
C THR A 142 2.90 -30.89 -1.49
N ASP A 143 3.80 -31.56 -2.23
CA ASP A 143 4.24 -32.92 -1.90
C ASP A 143 5.60 -33.01 -1.16
N ASP A 144 6.40 -31.92 -1.15
CA ASP A 144 7.74 -31.94 -0.55
C ASP A 144 7.85 -31.04 0.70
N GLU A 145 7.90 -31.68 1.87
CA GLU A 145 8.03 -31.03 3.17
C GLU A 145 9.27 -30.11 3.25
N LEU A 146 10.36 -30.50 2.61
CA LEU A 146 11.62 -29.76 2.60
C LEU A 146 11.48 -28.41 1.88
N THR A 147 10.75 -28.39 0.76
CA THR A 147 10.43 -27.15 0.03
C THR A 147 9.60 -26.21 0.90
N ARG A 148 8.62 -26.76 1.60
CA ARG A 148 7.72 -26.01 2.48
C ARG A 148 8.47 -25.35 3.66
N ARG A 149 9.45 -26.06 4.24
CA ARG A 149 10.39 -25.52 5.23
C ARG A 149 11.22 -24.39 4.65
N SER A 150 11.83 -24.58 3.47
CA SER A 150 12.63 -23.54 2.82
C SER A 150 11.83 -22.27 2.50
N LEU A 151 10.55 -22.40 2.13
CA LEU A 151 9.68 -21.23 1.92
C LEU A 151 9.37 -20.50 3.23
N MET A 152 9.10 -21.24 4.31
CA MET A 152 8.85 -20.63 5.61
C MET A 152 10.11 -19.94 6.16
N GLU A 153 11.28 -20.55 5.99
CA GLU A 153 12.57 -19.93 6.31
C GLU A 153 12.79 -18.63 5.53
N ALA A 154 12.51 -18.62 4.22
CA ALA A 154 12.61 -17.43 3.37
C ALA A 154 11.61 -16.32 3.74
N VAL A 155 10.48 -16.66 4.36
CA VAL A 155 9.55 -15.67 4.91
C VAL A 155 10.05 -15.09 6.21
N VAL A 156 10.54 -15.95 7.11
CA VAL A 156 11.02 -15.51 8.40
C VAL A 156 12.26 -14.64 8.24
N GLU A 157 13.18 -15.02 7.34
CA GLU A 157 14.39 -14.26 7.00
C GLU A 157 14.04 -12.82 6.61
N TRP A 158 14.47 -11.88 7.44
CA TRP A 158 14.36 -10.45 7.24
C TRP A 158 15.58 -9.95 6.46
N SER A 159 15.35 -9.37 5.27
CA SER A 159 16.39 -8.63 4.57
C SER A 159 15.96 -7.16 4.39
N PRO A 160 16.84 -6.18 4.67
CA PRO A 160 16.62 -4.78 4.31
C PRO A 160 16.34 -4.58 2.80
N ARG A 161 16.78 -5.53 1.95
CA ARG A 161 16.49 -5.55 0.51
C ARG A 161 15.02 -5.84 0.16
N CYS A 162 14.25 -6.41 1.09
CA CYS A 162 12.82 -6.71 0.93
C CYS A 162 11.93 -5.47 1.09
N VAL A 163 12.49 -4.34 1.55
CA VAL A 163 11.77 -3.08 1.64
C VAL A 163 11.64 -2.50 0.23
N SER A 164 10.51 -2.75 -0.42
CA SER A 164 10.18 -2.04 -1.64
C SER A 164 10.13 -0.54 -1.34
N ALA A 165 10.87 0.25 -2.11
CA ALA A 165 10.95 1.72 -1.95
C ALA A 165 9.60 2.44 -2.10
N ASP A 166 8.56 1.69 -2.49
CA ASP A 166 7.21 2.17 -2.77
C ASP A 166 6.24 2.12 -1.56
N VAL A 167 6.63 1.56 -0.40
CA VAL A 167 5.70 1.41 0.75
C VAL A 167 5.77 2.61 1.69
N SER A 168 4.61 3.21 2.01
CA SER A 168 4.48 4.51 2.67
C SER A 168 4.69 4.49 4.20
N GLY A 169 5.69 3.76 4.70
CA GLY A 169 6.13 3.79 6.10
C GLY A 169 6.01 2.44 6.85
N ALA A 170 6.56 2.39 8.07
CA ALA A 170 6.71 1.17 8.87
C ALA A 170 5.38 0.43 9.14
N ALA A 171 4.27 1.16 9.34
CA ALA A 171 2.95 0.58 9.60
C ALA A 171 2.38 -0.19 8.39
N PHE A 172 2.62 0.29 7.18
CA PHE A 172 2.18 -0.38 5.95
C PHE A 172 3.09 -1.56 5.60
N LEU A 173 4.40 -1.42 5.86
CA LEU A 173 5.37 -2.49 5.71
C LEU A 173 5.02 -3.68 6.61
N ILE A 174 4.75 -3.45 7.90
CA ILE A 174 4.44 -4.54 8.83
C ILE A 174 3.11 -5.23 8.49
N GLN A 175 2.11 -4.46 8.03
CA GLN A 175 0.84 -5.02 7.57
C GLN A 175 1.05 -5.96 6.37
N ARG A 176 1.85 -5.55 5.39
CA ARG A 176 2.18 -6.38 4.21
C ARG A 176 2.99 -7.61 4.57
N GLU A 177 3.99 -7.46 5.44
CA GLU A 177 4.81 -8.59 5.91
C GLU A 177 3.97 -9.62 6.65
N LEU A 178 3.03 -9.18 7.49
CA LEU A 178 2.18 -10.10 8.22
C LEU A 178 1.18 -10.81 7.29
N GLN A 179 0.65 -10.12 6.29
CA GLN A 179 -0.15 -10.76 5.25
C GLN A 179 0.67 -11.79 4.46
N TRP A 180 1.92 -11.47 4.12
CA TRP A 180 2.83 -12.39 3.44
C TRP A 180 3.11 -13.65 4.26
N PHE A 181 3.38 -13.47 5.56
CA PHE A 181 3.60 -14.59 6.47
C PHE A 181 2.41 -15.54 6.53
N LYS A 182 1.20 -15.00 6.75
CA LYS A 182 -0.03 -15.80 6.84
C LYS A 182 -0.27 -16.63 5.59
N VAL A 183 0.13 -16.13 4.43
CA VAL A 183 -0.12 -16.78 3.13
C VAL A 183 0.79 -17.96 2.92
N VAL A 184 2.08 -17.77 3.17
CA VAL A 184 3.03 -18.88 3.11
C VAL A 184 2.71 -19.89 4.21
N GLU A 185 2.29 -19.43 5.39
CA GLU A 185 1.83 -20.29 6.48
C GLU A 185 0.57 -21.10 6.13
N ASP A 186 -0.42 -20.51 5.46
CA ASP A 186 -1.64 -21.19 5.04
C ASP A 186 -1.41 -22.18 3.89
N MET A 187 -0.40 -21.94 3.04
CA MET A 187 0.09 -22.93 2.08
C MET A 187 0.87 -24.08 2.74
N SER A 188 1.22 -23.90 4.01
CA SER A 188 2.06 -24.81 4.75
C SER A 188 1.20 -25.84 5.53
N ASP A 189 1.59 -27.12 5.55
CA ASP A 189 0.99 -28.14 6.41
C ASP A 189 1.04 -27.73 7.91
N PRO A 190 -0.05 -27.95 8.67
CA PRO A 190 -0.20 -27.58 10.08
C PRO A 190 0.92 -28.05 11.02
N SER A 191 1.62 -29.13 10.68
CA SER A 191 2.78 -29.65 11.42
C SER A 191 3.89 -28.59 11.61
N LEU A 192 4.10 -27.71 10.62
CA LEU A 192 5.15 -26.67 10.68
C LEU A 192 4.85 -25.55 11.66
N LYS A 193 3.58 -25.34 12.01
CA LYS A 193 3.20 -24.35 13.02
C LYS A 193 3.71 -24.73 14.42
N ARG A 194 3.93 -26.04 14.64
CA ARG A 194 4.37 -26.61 15.91
C ARG A 194 5.87 -26.90 15.96
N LEU A 195 6.56 -26.83 14.80
CA LEU A 195 7.99 -27.02 14.70
C LEU A 195 8.72 -25.92 15.48
N LYS A 196 9.70 -26.35 16.26
CA LYS A 196 10.52 -25.50 17.10
C LYS A 196 11.95 -25.51 16.58
N PHE A 197 12.55 -24.33 16.58
CA PHE A 197 13.87 -24.11 16.03
C PHE A 197 14.78 -23.44 17.05
N LYS A 198 16.03 -23.89 17.07
CA LYS A 198 17.13 -23.14 17.64
C LYS A 198 17.59 -22.13 16.60
N VAL A 199 17.59 -20.86 16.99
CA VAL A 199 18.02 -19.77 16.13
C VAL A 199 19.48 -19.47 16.41
N SER A 200 20.35 -19.75 15.44
CA SER A 200 21.74 -19.28 15.44
C SER A 200 21.84 -18.05 14.54
N LYS A 201 22.42 -16.97 15.09
CA LYS A 201 22.75 -15.76 14.33
C LYS A 201 24.20 -15.90 13.87
N GLU A 202 24.41 -15.99 12.56
CA GLU A 202 25.75 -15.83 11.99
C GLU A 202 25.94 -14.35 11.64
N GLU A 203 26.94 -13.73 12.24
CA GLU A 203 27.39 -12.40 11.85
C GLU A 203 28.33 -12.57 10.66
N ASP A 204 27.87 -12.22 9.46
CA ASP A 204 28.76 -12.02 8.34
C ASP A 204 29.51 -10.70 8.56
N GLY A 205 30.83 -10.76 8.77
CA GLY A 205 31.68 -9.63 9.12
C GLY A 205 31.81 -8.53 8.04
N SER A 206 31.03 -8.62 6.96
CA SER A 206 31.09 -7.71 5.81
C SER A 206 29.96 -6.65 5.77
N ASP A 207 28.79 -6.88 6.40
CA ASP A 207 27.71 -5.89 6.52
C ASP A 207 26.78 -6.20 7.72
N PRO A 208 26.75 -5.37 8.78
CA PRO A 208 25.92 -5.61 9.97
C PRO A 208 24.41 -5.57 9.71
N SER A 209 23.97 -5.15 8.50
CA SER A 209 22.56 -5.15 8.09
C SER A 209 22.08 -6.49 7.52
N PHE A 210 22.99 -7.40 7.16
CA PHE A 210 22.66 -8.70 6.56
C PHE A 210 22.81 -9.83 7.57
N ARG A 211 21.70 -10.21 8.22
CA ARG A 211 21.67 -11.32 9.19
C ARG A 211 21.16 -12.58 8.52
N ILE A 212 22.05 -13.52 8.22
CA ILE A 212 21.63 -14.86 7.78
C ILE A 212 21.15 -15.60 9.02
N LEU A 213 19.89 -16.03 9.01
CA LEU A 213 19.33 -16.82 10.10
C LEU A 213 19.50 -18.30 9.78
N LYS A 214 20.20 -19.05 10.64
CA LYS A 214 20.18 -20.51 10.60
C LYS A 214 19.14 -21.03 11.59
N LEU A 215 18.24 -21.86 11.07
CA LEU A 215 17.15 -22.49 11.81
C LEU A 215 17.45 -23.99 11.88
N GLU A 216 17.77 -24.48 13.07
CA GLU A 216 17.98 -25.91 13.34
C GLU A 216 16.79 -26.44 14.14
N GLU A 217 16.12 -27.47 13.64
CA GLU A 217 15.00 -28.11 14.33
C GLU A 217 15.45 -28.64 15.71
N THR A 218 14.62 -28.41 16.72
CA THR A 218 14.94 -28.81 18.09
C THR A 218 13.68 -29.19 18.87
N GLU A 219 13.77 -30.27 19.65
CA GLU A 219 12.76 -30.67 20.63
C GLU A 219 12.94 -29.96 21.98
N GLU A 220 13.92 -29.06 22.09
CA GLU A 220 14.15 -28.31 23.32
C GLU A 220 12.94 -27.44 23.69
N ARG A 221 12.63 -27.37 24.99
CA ARG A 221 11.58 -26.47 25.51
C ARG A 221 11.80 -25.00 25.11
N ARG A 222 13.06 -24.59 24.87
CA ARG A 222 13.46 -23.23 24.47
C ARG A 222 13.44 -22.97 22.96
N GLY A 223 13.12 -23.96 22.13
CA GLY A 223 13.00 -23.76 20.69
C GLY A 223 11.85 -22.81 20.35
N LYS A 224 12.04 -22.00 19.31
CA LYS A 224 11.09 -20.98 18.84
C LYS A 224 10.35 -21.45 17.60
N THR A 225 9.08 -21.10 17.48
CA THR A 225 8.30 -21.31 16.24
C THR A 225 8.69 -20.30 15.16
N TYR A 226 8.39 -20.60 13.89
CA TYR A 226 8.57 -19.64 12.81
C TYR A 226 7.86 -18.30 13.08
N TRP A 227 6.69 -18.33 13.73
CA TRP A 227 5.97 -17.14 14.14
C TRP A 227 6.76 -16.29 15.14
N GLU A 228 7.28 -16.89 16.20
CA GLU A 228 8.06 -16.17 17.21
C GLU A 228 9.32 -15.55 16.61
N VAL A 229 10.00 -16.27 15.72
CA VAL A 229 11.18 -15.75 15.01
C VAL A 229 10.80 -14.60 14.07
N PHE A 230 9.68 -14.72 13.34
CA PHE A 230 9.17 -13.67 12.46
C PHE A 230 8.90 -12.37 13.22
N VAL A 231 8.24 -12.46 14.38
CA VAL A 231 7.92 -11.33 15.26
C VAL A 231 9.19 -10.69 15.81
N GLU A 232 10.12 -11.50 16.33
CA GLU A 232 11.37 -11.03 16.92
C GLU A 232 12.23 -10.26 15.91
N GLN A 233 12.34 -10.74 14.67
CA GLN A 233 13.11 -10.05 13.63
C GLN A 233 12.53 -8.69 13.23
N ARG A 234 11.23 -8.48 13.44
CA ARG A 234 10.51 -7.25 13.04
C ARG A 234 10.08 -6.41 14.23
N GLN A 235 10.62 -6.70 15.42
CA GLN A 235 10.25 -6.00 16.65
C GLN A 235 10.53 -4.49 16.58
N ASP A 236 11.66 -4.08 15.98
CA ASP A 236 11.98 -2.67 15.80
C ASP A 236 10.99 -1.96 14.86
N LEU A 237 10.64 -2.61 13.74
CA LEU A 237 9.62 -2.09 12.83
C LEU A 237 8.23 -2.02 13.46
N LEU A 238 7.87 -2.99 14.30
CA LEU A 238 6.61 -2.96 15.07
C LEU A 238 6.57 -1.76 16.03
N ARG A 239 7.70 -1.47 16.69
CA ARG A 239 7.83 -0.31 17.56
C ARG A 239 7.69 0.99 16.77
N GLU A 240 8.36 1.09 15.61
CA GLU A 240 8.25 2.26 14.72
C GLU A 240 6.82 2.45 14.18
N ALA A 241 6.19 1.37 13.71
CA ALA A 241 4.81 1.36 13.24
C ALA A 241 3.83 1.80 14.34
N GLY A 242 3.97 1.24 15.54
CA GLY A 242 3.16 1.60 16.70
C GLY A 242 3.37 3.05 17.11
N GLN A 243 4.62 3.54 17.13
CA GLN A 243 4.93 4.93 17.45
C GLN A 243 4.36 5.89 16.41
N TRP A 244 4.50 5.57 15.13
CA TRP A 244 3.92 6.36 14.04
C TRP A 244 2.40 6.47 14.18
N MET A 245 1.72 5.36 14.49
CA MET A 245 0.26 5.37 14.66
C MET A 245 -0.16 6.15 15.91
N LYS A 246 0.57 6.03 17.03
CA LYS A 246 0.32 6.84 18.24
C LYS A 246 0.50 8.34 17.98
N ASN A 247 1.61 8.73 17.34
CA ASN A 247 1.91 10.12 17.02
C ASN A 247 0.83 10.70 16.10
N THR A 248 0.50 9.99 15.02
CA THR A 248 -0.53 10.40 14.06
C THR A 248 -1.89 10.54 14.74
N SER A 249 -2.28 9.54 15.53
CA SER A 249 -3.55 9.53 16.28
C SER A 249 -3.62 10.69 17.28
N SER A 250 -2.53 10.99 17.97
CA SER A 250 -2.45 12.13 18.89
C SER A 250 -2.64 13.46 18.16
N SER A 251 -1.88 13.68 17.08
CA SER A 251 -2.00 14.91 16.26
C SER A 251 -3.41 15.08 15.67
N CYS A 252 -4.00 14.01 15.13
CA CYS A 252 -5.36 14.08 14.58
C CYS A 252 -6.42 14.26 15.67
N SER A 253 -6.23 13.68 16.86
CA SER A 253 -7.11 13.88 18.01
C SER A 253 -7.10 15.34 18.49
N LEU A 254 -5.93 16.00 18.48
CA LEU A 254 -5.83 17.43 18.80
C LEU A 254 -6.61 18.28 17.79
N VAL A 255 -6.44 18.03 16.49
CA VAL A 255 -7.21 18.72 15.44
C VAL A 255 -8.71 18.50 15.61
N SER A 256 -9.12 17.26 15.86
CA SER A 256 -10.53 16.92 16.15
C SER A 256 -11.05 17.66 17.38
N THR A 257 -10.27 17.72 18.46
CA THR A 257 -10.68 18.43 19.68
C THR A 257 -10.84 19.93 19.43
N LEU A 258 -9.99 20.55 18.60
CA LEU A 258 -10.16 21.94 18.18
C LEU A 258 -11.41 22.16 17.34
N ILE A 259 -11.78 21.20 16.47
CA ILE A 259 -13.04 21.28 15.73
C ILE A 259 -14.23 21.21 16.69
N ILE A 260 -14.19 20.31 17.68
CA ILE A 260 -15.22 20.20 18.72
C ILE A 260 -15.41 21.53 19.44
N THR A 261 -14.33 22.18 19.88
CA THR A 261 -14.43 23.44 20.63
C THR A 261 -14.98 24.58 19.77
N VAL A 262 -14.52 24.71 18.52
CA VAL A 262 -14.97 25.77 17.61
C VAL A 262 -16.44 25.60 17.24
N ALA A 263 -16.85 24.39 16.87
CA ALA A 263 -18.25 24.14 16.48
C ALA A 263 -19.19 24.24 17.71
N PHE A 264 -18.77 23.76 18.89
CA PHE A 264 -19.58 23.90 20.11
C PHE A 264 -19.77 25.37 20.48
N ALA A 265 -18.71 26.18 20.39
CA ALA A 265 -18.84 27.62 20.58
C ALA A 265 -19.80 28.23 19.55
N ALA A 266 -19.63 27.93 18.26
CA ALA A 266 -20.44 28.45 17.16
C ALA A 266 -21.94 28.10 17.30
N ALA A 267 -22.28 26.94 17.86
CA ALA A 267 -23.67 26.55 18.14
C ALA A 267 -24.37 27.52 19.11
N PHE A 268 -23.65 28.02 20.12
CA PHE A 268 -24.20 28.92 21.14
C PHE A 268 -23.93 30.40 20.87
N THR A 269 -22.93 30.73 20.07
CA THR A 269 -22.61 32.09 19.62
C THR A 269 -22.91 32.26 18.13
N ALA A 270 -24.08 31.78 17.73
CA ALA A 270 -24.47 31.73 16.33
C ALA A 270 -24.38 33.12 15.65
N PRO A 271 -23.99 33.18 14.37
CA PRO A 271 -23.79 34.45 13.67
C PRO A 271 -25.10 35.25 13.67
N GLY A 272 -25.02 36.54 13.98
CA GLY A 272 -26.19 37.40 14.14
C GLY A 272 -26.74 37.52 15.55
N GLY A 273 -26.34 36.64 16.47
CA GLY A 273 -26.75 36.68 17.86
C GLY A 273 -28.19 36.22 18.11
N ASN A 274 -28.55 36.23 19.39
CA ASN A 274 -29.88 35.85 19.86
C ASN A 274 -30.66 37.09 20.28
N ASP A 275 -31.97 37.05 20.09
CA ASP A 275 -32.88 38.08 20.59
C ASP A 275 -32.84 38.11 22.12
N GLN A 276 -32.67 39.30 22.71
CA GLN A 276 -32.46 39.50 24.15
C GLN A 276 -33.69 39.12 24.99
N ASN A 277 -34.88 39.15 24.39
CA ASN A 277 -36.13 38.87 25.09
C ASN A 277 -36.56 37.39 25.01
N THR A 278 -36.25 36.72 23.91
CA THR A 278 -36.72 35.34 23.64
C THR A 278 -35.61 34.30 23.67
N GLY A 279 -34.34 34.72 23.54
CA GLY A 279 -33.18 33.83 23.40
C GLY A 279 -33.12 33.11 22.04
N ILE A 280 -34.04 33.40 21.11
CA ILE A 280 -34.12 32.75 19.80
C ILE A 280 -33.12 33.41 18.85
N PRO A 281 -32.38 32.65 18.02
CA PRO A 281 -31.50 33.19 17.00
C PRO A 281 -32.22 34.13 16.04
N ILE A 282 -31.67 35.33 15.82
CA ILE A 282 -32.31 36.39 15.01
C ILE A 282 -32.52 35.93 13.55
N PHE A 283 -31.63 35.08 13.05
CA PHE A 283 -31.67 34.55 11.68
C PHE A 283 -32.38 33.20 11.54
N LEU A 284 -33.12 32.72 12.54
CA LEU A 284 -33.75 31.39 12.54
C LEU A 284 -34.59 31.07 11.28
N LYS A 285 -35.27 32.09 10.71
CA LYS A 285 -36.11 31.94 9.51
C LYS A 285 -35.33 31.90 8.20
N ASN A 286 -34.04 32.20 8.20
CA ASN A 286 -33.21 32.24 6.99
C ASN A 286 -32.72 30.83 6.64
N SER A 287 -32.82 30.44 5.37
CA SER A 287 -32.36 29.13 4.90
C SER A 287 -30.87 28.91 5.18
N SER A 288 -30.03 29.96 5.10
CA SER A 288 -28.60 29.86 5.44
C SER A 288 -28.35 29.53 6.91
N PHE A 289 -29.22 29.97 7.83
CA PHE A 289 -29.11 29.64 9.25
C PHE A 289 -29.39 28.15 9.51
N ILE A 290 -30.39 27.60 8.83
CA ILE A 290 -30.72 26.17 8.95
C ILE A 290 -29.56 25.31 8.43
N VAL A 291 -28.97 25.67 7.29
CA VAL A 291 -27.78 24.98 6.75
C VAL A 291 -26.59 25.09 7.70
N PHE A 292 -26.36 26.27 8.28
CA PHE A 292 -25.33 26.49 9.30
C PHE A 292 -25.54 25.55 10.50
N ALA A 293 -26.71 25.56 11.12
CA ALA A 293 -26.98 24.78 12.33
C ALA A 293 -26.87 23.26 12.09
N ILE A 294 -27.36 22.77 10.95
CA ILE A 294 -27.25 21.35 10.57
C ILE A 294 -25.79 20.97 10.33
N ALA A 295 -25.06 21.77 9.55
CA ALA A 295 -23.65 21.51 9.26
C ALA A 295 -22.78 21.55 10.52
N ASP A 296 -23.01 22.52 11.40
CA ASP A 296 -22.30 22.65 12.68
C ASP A 296 -22.53 21.42 13.59
N ALA A 297 -23.78 20.94 13.68
CA ALA A 297 -24.10 19.71 14.42
C ALA A 297 -23.39 18.47 13.83
N PHE A 298 -23.40 18.30 12.49
CA PHE A 298 -22.68 17.20 11.87
C PHE A 298 -21.16 17.30 12.04
N ALA A 299 -20.61 18.52 11.99
CA ALA A 299 -19.19 18.76 12.27
C ALA A 299 -18.84 18.30 13.69
N LEU A 300 -19.66 18.66 14.69
CA LEU A 300 -19.50 18.24 16.08
C LEU A 300 -19.55 16.73 16.27
N PHE A 301 -20.65 16.08 15.86
CA PHE A 301 -20.82 14.64 16.08
C PHE A 301 -19.76 13.81 15.35
N SER A 302 -19.42 14.20 14.13
CA SER A 302 -18.34 13.57 13.36
C SER A 302 -17.00 13.74 14.05
N SER A 303 -16.71 14.94 14.58
CA SER A 303 -15.45 15.18 15.30
C SER A 303 -15.35 14.39 16.62
N VAL A 304 -16.42 14.35 17.41
CA VAL A 304 -16.44 13.53 18.64
C VAL A 304 -16.17 12.06 18.31
N THR A 305 -16.78 11.56 17.23
CA THR A 305 -16.56 10.19 16.76
C THR A 305 -15.09 9.97 16.33
N ALA A 306 -14.49 10.92 15.61
CA ALA A 306 -13.07 10.86 15.24
C ALA A 306 -12.16 10.83 16.48
N THR A 307 -12.39 11.70 17.47
CA THR A 307 -11.64 11.73 18.74
C THR A 307 -11.73 10.39 19.48
N LEU A 308 -12.93 9.80 19.57
CA LEU A 308 -13.10 8.49 20.19
C LEU A 308 -12.36 7.37 19.45
N MET A 309 -12.35 7.39 18.11
CA MET A 309 -11.58 6.43 17.31
C MET A 309 -10.07 6.58 17.51
N PHE A 310 -9.55 7.82 17.53
CA PHE A 310 -8.14 8.08 17.83
C PHE A 310 -7.75 7.69 19.27
N LEU A 311 -8.64 7.92 20.24
CA LEU A 311 -8.45 7.43 21.60
C LEU A 311 -8.44 5.88 21.66
N ALA A 312 -9.30 5.22 20.88
CA ALA A 312 -9.34 3.76 20.78
C ALA A 312 -8.10 3.15 20.11
N ILE A 313 -7.34 3.95 19.35
CA ILE A 313 -6.01 3.59 18.83
C ILE A 313 -4.97 3.74 19.94
N LEU A 314 -4.97 4.86 20.66
CA LEU A 314 -4.00 5.11 21.74
C LEU A 314 -4.10 4.10 22.88
N THR A 315 -5.31 3.60 23.16
CA THR A 315 -5.58 2.59 24.22
C THR A 315 -5.46 1.14 23.75
N SER A 316 -5.13 0.89 22.47
CA SER A 316 -5.01 -0.47 21.94
C SER A 316 -3.74 -1.18 22.45
N ARG A 317 -3.72 -2.51 22.39
CA ARG A 317 -2.60 -3.35 22.87
C ARG A 317 -1.40 -3.38 21.92
N TYR A 318 -1.56 -2.96 20.65
CA TYR A 318 -0.52 -2.99 19.61
C TYR A 318 0.13 -4.37 19.43
N ALA A 319 -0.67 -5.45 19.53
CA ALA A 319 -0.20 -6.79 19.19
C ALA A 319 0.03 -6.87 17.66
N ILE A 320 0.95 -7.72 17.20
CA ILE A 320 1.30 -7.80 15.77
C ILE A 320 0.08 -8.15 14.91
N GLU A 321 -0.81 -9.01 15.41
CA GLU A 321 -2.04 -9.44 14.73
C GLU A 321 -3.02 -8.29 14.53
N ASP A 322 -3.01 -7.32 15.45
CA ASP A 322 -3.88 -6.16 15.40
C ASP A 322 -3.52 -5.20 14.25
N PHE A 323 -2.27 -5.20 13.78
CA PHE A 323 -1.80 -4.35 12.67
C PHE A 323 -2.41 -4.72 11.30
N VAL A 324 -3.10 -5.85 11.16
CA VAL A 324 -3.71 -6.24 9.87
C VAL A 324 -5.11 -5.66 9.71
N HIS A 325 -5.90 -5.72 10.77
CA HIS A 325 -7.34 -5.42 10.67
C HIS A 325 -7.82 -4.43 11.72
N SER A 326 -7.47 -4.60 13.00
CA SER A 326 -8.10 -3.83 14.08
C SER A 326 -7.55 -2.40 14.15
N LEU A 327 -6.23 -2.22 14.10
CA LEU A 327 -5.57 -0.90 14.11
C LEU A 327 -5.86 -0.10 12.82
N PRO A 328 -5.59 -0.64 11.62
CA PRO A 328 -5.87 0.10 10.38
C PRO A 328 -7.33 0.51 10.26
N ARG A 329 -8.29 -0.37 10.57
CA ARG A 329 -9.73 -0.03 10.49
C ARG A 329 -10.11 1.13 11.40
N LYS A 330 -9.60 1.16 12.64
CA LYS A 330 -9.85 2.28 13.56
C LYS A 330 -9.25 3.58 13.01
N MET A 331 -8.05 3.53 12.43
CA MET A 331 -7.40 4.69 11.86
C MET A 331 -8.12 5.20 10.60
N ILE A 332 -8.58 4.31 9.72
CA ILE A 332 -9.45 4.65 8.57
C ILE A 332 -10.69 5.36 9.07
N LEU A 333 -11.44 4.75 10.00
CA LEU A 333 -12.67 5.34 10.55
C LEU A 333 -12.40 6.72 11.18
N GLY A 334 -11.37 6.85 12.02
CA GLY A 334 -10.99 8.13 12.62
C GLY A 334 -10.70 9.21 11.57
N LEU A 335 -9.93 8.88 10.53
CA LEU A 335 -9.61 9.81 9.44
C LEU A 335 -10.83 10.17 8.60
N THR A 336 -11.75 9.23 8.33
CA THR A 336 -13.00 9.52 7.60
C THR A 336 -13.89 10.51 8.33
N PHE A 337 -14.10 10.30 9.63
CA PHE A 337 -14.93 11.18 10.44
C PHE A 337 -14.25 12.54 10.66
N LEU A 338 -12.91 12.59 10.74
CA LEU A 338 -12.17 13.85 10.79
C LEU A 338 -12.33 14.65 9.49
N PHE A 339 -12.21 14.01 8.33
CA PHE A 339 -12.43 14.65 7.04
C PHE A 339 -13.85 15.19 6.90
N LEU A 340 -14.83 14.35 7.24
CA LEU A 340 -16.25 14.72 7.19
C LEU A 340 -16.53 15.92 8.12
N SER A 341 -15.94 15.92 9.31
CA SER A 341 -16.04 17.03 10.25
C SER A 341 -15.45 18.33 9.69
N LEU A 342 -14.28 18.28 9.08
CA LEU A 342 -13.64 19.44 8.44
C LEU A 342 -14.50 19.97 7.27
N ALA A 343 -15.05 19.10 6.44
CA ALA A 343 -15.93 19.49 5.34
C ALA A 343 -17.19 20.21 5.84
N PHE A 344 -17.86 19.65 6.86
CA PHE A 344 -19.03 20.27 7.47
C PHE A 344 -18.70 21.59 8.17
N MET A 345 -17.55 21.70 8.85
CA MET A 345 -17.10 22.97 9.42
C MET A 345 -16.94 24.05 8.33
N MET A 346 -16.37 23.71 7.17
CA MET A 346 -16.22 24.67 6.07
C MET A 346 -17.58 25.10 5.49
N VAL A 347 -18.56 24.19 5.43
CA VAL A 347 -19.95 24.51 5.03
C VAL A 347 -20.62 25.42 6.06
N ALA A 348 -20.45 25.15 7.36
CA ALA A 348 -20.96 25.99 8.43
C ALA A 348 -20.34 27.39 8.36
N PHE A 349 -19.02 27.49 8.23
CA PHE A 349 -18.31 28.75 8.09
C PHE A 349 -18.75 29.55 6.85
N GLY A 350 -18.88 28.88 5.70
CA GLY A 350 -19.41 29.50 4.48
C GLY A 350 -20.83 30.04 4.68
N SER A 351 -21.71 29.25 5.28
CA SER A 351 -23.09 29.65 5.59
C SER A 351 -23.13 30.84 6.55
N ALA A 352 -22.30 30.83 7.60
CA ALA A 352 -22.16 31.92 8.54
C ALA A 352 -21.71 33.23 7.86
N LEU A 353 -20.67 33.17 7.01
CA LEU A 353 -20.20 34.34 6.26
C LEU A 353 -21.26 34.87 5.30
N THR A 354 -21.98 33.98 4.60
CA THR A 354 -23.08 34.44 3.74
C THR A 354 -24.11 35.19 4.57
N MET A 355 -24.50 34.69 5.74
CA MET A 355 -25.51 35.32 6.58
C MET A 355 -25.08 36.70 7.09
N VAL A 356 -23.81 36.88 7.45
CA VAL A 356 -23.25 38.16 7.92
C VAL A 356 -23.05 39.16 6.77
N LEU A 357 -22.64 38.71 5.58
CA LEU A 357 -22.28 39.59 4.47
C LEU A 357 -23.39 39.80 3.41
N ASN A 358 -24.47 39.00 3.42
CA ASN A 358 -25.53 39.04 2.40
C ASN A 358 -26.19 40.43 2.28
N GLN A 359 -26.26 41.19 3.37
CA GLN A 359 -26.86 42.54 3.36
C GLN A 359 -25.98 43.60 2.70
N ARG A 360 -24.68 43.32 2.47
CA ARG A 360 -23.72 44.32 1.98
C ARG A 360 -23.24 44.03 0.55
N LEU A 361 -23.05 42.77 0.17
CA LEU A 361 -22.41 42.39 -1.10
C LEU A 361 -22.94 41.04 -1.63
N GLU A 362 -23.88 41.05 -2.58
CA GLU A 362 -24.45 39.83 -3.17
C GLU A 362 -23.42 38.99 -3.96
N TRP A 363 -22.35 39.60 -4.47
CA TRP A 363 -21.27 38.92 -5.21
C TRP A 363 -20.29 38.15 -4.34
N ILE A 364 -20.37 38.28 -3.01
CA ILE A 364 -19.37 37.71 -2.10
C ILE A 364 -19.50 36.20 -1.91
N TYR A 365 -20.63 35.62 -2.30
CA TYR A 365 -20.84 34.17 -2.27
C TYR A 365 -19.78 33.42 -3.09
N ILE A 366 -19.51 33.88 -4.32
CA ILE A 366 -18.58 33.24 -5.27
C ILE A 366 -17.16 33.08 -4.68
N PRO A 367 -16.50 34.14 -4.16
CA PRO A 367 -15.17 33.98 -3.56
C PRO A 367 -15.20 33.15 -2.28
N ILE A 368 -16.23 33.25 -1.43
CA ILE A 368 -16.34 32.45 -0.20
C ILE A 368 -16.38 30.95 -0.53
N THR A 369 -17.21 30.54 -1.49
CA THR A 369 -17.29 29.13 -1.91
C THR A 369 -15.97 28.64 -2.52
N LEU A 370 -15.30 29.48 -3.32
CA LEU A 370 -14.01 29.16 -3.91
C LEU A 370 -12.93 28.95 -2.84
N PHE A 371 -12.83 29.87 -1.88
CA PHE A 371 -11.88 29.76 -0.77
C PHE A 371 -12.19 28.57 0.14
N ALA A 372 -13.47 28.26 0.39
CA ALA A 372 -13.86 27.12 1.19
C ALA A 372 -13.53 25.77 0.53
N ALA A 373 -13.49 25.72 -0.80
CA ALA A 373 -13.14 24.51 -1.55
C ALA A 373 -11.64 24.18 -1.48
N ILE A 374 -10.76 25.19 -1.33
CA ILE A 374 -9.30 24.99 -1.37
C ILE A 374 -8.83 24.02 -0.27
N PRO A 375 -9.15 24.20 1.03
CA PRO A 375 -8.75 23.26 2.08
C PRO A 375 -9.32 21.85 1.89
N ILE A 376 -10.56 21.74 1.38
CA ILE A 376 -11.21 20.45 1.13
C ILE A 376 -10.48 19.69 0.04
N ILE A 377 -10.16 20.36 -1.08
CA ILE A 377 -9.41 19.77 -2.20
C ILE A 377 -7.99 19.40 -1.75
N LEU A 378 -7.32 20.29 -1.00
CA LEU A 378 -5.98 20.05 -0.48
C LEU A 378 -5.96 18.81 0.44
N PHE A 379 -6.92 18.73 1.36
CA PHE A 379 -7.04 17.58 2.26
C PHE A 379 -7.34 16.29 1.49
N ALA A 380 -8.24 16.34 0.50
CA ALA A 380 -8.51 15.20 -0.37
C ALA A 380 -7.23 14.75 -1.10
N LEU A 381 -6.47 15.66 -1.70
CA LEU A 381 -5.24 15.32 -2.41
C LEU A 381 -4.15 14.71 -1.52
N LEU A 382 -4.04 15.17 -0.27
CA LEU A 382 -3.05 14.68 0.68
C LEU A 382 -3.46 13.37 1.34
N GLN A 383 -4.75 13.21 1.67
CA GLN A 383 -5.24 12.08 2.45
C GLN A 383 -5.72 10.91 1.58
N LEU A 384 -6.14 11.15 0.33
CA LEU A 384 -6.58 10.09 -0.58
C LEU A 384 -5.50 9.03 -0.85
N PRO A 385 -4.21 9.36 -1.08
CA PRO A 385 -3.18 8.33 -1.26
C PRO A 385 -3.08 7.40 -0.05
N LEU A 386 -3.06 7.96 1.16
CA LEU A 386 -2.99 7.21 2.42
C LEU A 386 -4.27 6.39 2.64
N TYR A 387 -5.43 6.97 2.31
CA TYR A 387 -6.73 6.31 2.41
C TYR A 387 -6.85 5.13 1.45
N VAL A 388 -6.43 5.30 0.20
CA VAL A 388 -6.43 4.24 -0.82
C VAL A 388 -5.44 3.15 -0.44
N GLU A 389 -4.22 3.49 0.00
CA GLU A 389 -3.24 2.47 0.42
C GLU A 389 -3.74 1.66 1.63
N MET A 390 -4.39 2.32 2.60
CA MET A 390 -5.03 1.63 3.72
C MET A 390 -6.22 0.76 3.29
N PHE A 391 -7.08 1.26 2.41
CA PHE A 391 -8.24 0.51 1.94
C PHE A 391 -7.83 -0.65 1.03
N GLU A 392 -6.82 -0.49 0.19
CA GLU A 392 -6.24 -1.57 -0.60
C GLU A 392 -5.60 -2.63 0.31
N SER A 393 -4.87 -2.19 1.33
CA SER A 393 -4.20 -3.09 2.27
C SER A 393 -5.16 -3.82 3.22
N THR A 394 -6.30 -3.22 3.58
CA THR A 394 -7.27 -3.80 4.53
C THR A 394 -8.48 -4.46 3.85
N GLY A 395 -8.93 -3.91 2.72
CA GLY A 395 -10.19 -4.27 2.03
C GLY A 395 -10.03 -5.29 0.91
N TRP A 396 -8.80 -5.54 0.45
CA TRP A 396 -8.59 -6.69 -0.44
C TRP A 396 -8.78 -7.96 0.39
N PRO A 397 -9.41 -9.02 -0.16
CA PRO A 397 -9.21 -10.36 0.40
C PRO A 397 -7.71 -10.54 0.59
N PRO A 398 -7.22 -11.36 1.56
CA PRO A 398 -5.79 -11.62 1.68
C PRO A 398 -5.28 -11.80 0.26
N LEU A 399 -4.32 -10.97 -0.16
CA LEU A 399 -3.86 -10.65 -1.54
C LEU A 399 -3.38 -11.88 -2.36
N TYR A 400 -3.95 -13.03 -2.05
CA TYR A 400 -3.34 -14.31 -1.73
C TYR A 400 -4.36 -15.38 -1.32
N ARG A 401 -5.66 -15.24 -1.64
CA ARG A 401 -6.41 -16.47 -1.83
C ARG A 401 -5.77 -17.12 -3.06
N PRO A 402 -5.18 -18.33 -3.00
CA PRO A 402 -5.18 -19.14 -4.19
C PRO A 402 -6.64 -19.15 -4.64
N ILE A 403 -6.88 -18.83 -5.92
CA ILE A 403 -8.17 -19.18 -6.51
C ILE A 403 -8.33 -20.65 -6.14
N LYS A 404 -9.40 -21.00 -5.42
CA LYS A 404 -9.78 -22.40 -5.28
C LYS A 404 -10.11 -22.86 -6.70
N ILE A 405 -9.09 -23.20 -7.49
CA ILE A 405 -9.22 -23.91 -8.75
C ILE A 405 -9.34 -25.38 -8.36
N TRP A 406 -10.42 -25.69 -7.66
CA TRP A 406 -10.94 -27.04 -7.53
C TRP A 406 -12.45 -26.89 -7.45
N LYS A 407 -13.06 -26.89 -8.64
CA LYS A 407 -14.31 -27.59 -8.87
C LYS A 407 -14.26 -28.24 -10.24
#